data_AF-A0A6P0GXY6-F1
#
_entry.id   AF-A0A6P0GXY6-F1
#
_cell.length_a   1.000
_cell.length_b   1.000
_cell.length_c   1.000
_cell.angle_alpha   90.00
_cell.angle_beta   90.00
_cell.angle_gamma   90.00
#
_symmetry.space_group_name_H-M   'P 1'
#
loop_
_entity.id
_entity.type
_entity.pdbx_description
1 polymer ?
#
loop_
_entity_poly.entity_id
_entity_poly.type
_entity_poly.pdbx_seq_one_letter_code
_entity_poly.pdbx_strand_id
1 'polypeptide(L)'
;DGIGISERSSAADVKHEEFRDDRYVAALALSSGSKAQVYYLVRAVTPGTYTVPPSLVEDMYRPELRGVGRSTPATMTVVQP
;
A
#
# COMPACT_ATOMS: atom_id res chain seq x y z
N ASP A 1 -5.08 10.73 -11.17
CA ASP A 1 -6.46 10.22 -11.05
C ASP A 1 -6.75 9.85 -9.60
N GLY A 2 -7.36 10.78 -8.86
CA GLY A 2 -7.82 10.53 -7.49
C GLY A 2 -9.27 10.07 -7.49
N ILE A 3 -9.61 9.14 -6.62
CA ILE A 3 -11.00 8.74 -6.35
C ILE A 3 -11.49 9.41 -5.06
N GLY A 4 -12.80 9.61 -4.92
CA GLY A 4 -13.36 10.07 -3.65
C GLY A 4 -13.14 9.05 -2.53
N ILE A 5 -12.96 9.50 -1.28
CA ILE A 5 -12.78 8.59 -0.13
C ILE A 5 -13.96 7.60 0.00
N SER A 6 -15.17 8.04 -0.36
CA SER A 6 -16.36 7.20 -0.40
C SER A 6 -16.28 6.06 -1.42
N GLU A 7 -15.57 6.27 -2.53
CA GLU A 7 -15.47 5.34 -3.65
C GLU A 7 -14.35 4.30 -3.45
N ARG A 8 -13.41 4.56 -2.52
CA ARG A 8 -12.29 3.69 -2.20
C ARG A 8 -12.69 2.25 -1.89
N SER A 9 -13.79 2.06 -1.17
CA SER A 9 -14.27 0.74 -0.77
C SER A 9 -14.59 -0.17 -1.97
N SER A 10 -14.93 0.42 -3.12
CA SER A 10 -15.24 -0.30 -4.36
C SER A 10 -14.03 -0.51 -5.28
N ALA A 11 -12.88 0.06 -4.94
CA ALA A 11 -11.70 0.07 -5.81
C ALA A 11 -10.87 -1.21 -5.75
N ALA A 12 -11.15 -2.10 -4.78
CA ALA A 12 -10.56 -3.42 -4.64
C ALA A 12 -11.50 -4.37 -3.88
N ASP A 13 -11.50 -5.66 -4.24
CA ASP A 13 -12.15 -6.70 -3.44
C ASP A 13 -11.18 -7.18 -2.34
N VAL A 14 -11.29 -6.57 -1.16
CA VAL A 14 -10.42 -6.82 -0.01
C VAL A 14 -11.03 -7.88 0.90
N LYS A 15 -10.30 -8.97 1.13
CA LYS A 15 -10.72 -10.09 2.01
C LYS A 15 -10.24 -9.93 3.44
N HIS A 16 -9.15 -9.20 3.65
CA HIS A 16 -8.57 -8.93 4.96
C HIS A 16 -7.73 -7.65 4.92
N GLU A 17 -7.74 -6.89 6.01
CA GLU A 17 -6.87 -5.72 6.20
C GLU A 17 -6.24 -5.74 7.60
N GLU A 18 -4.99 -5.30 7.67
CA GLU A 18 -4.28 -5.11 8.92
C GLU A 18 -3.49 -3.80 8.90
N PHE A 19 -3.55 -3.07 10.02
CA PHE A 19 -2.83 -1.82 10.25
C PHE A 19 -1.79 -2.07 11.35
N ARG A 20 -0.57 -2.40 10.94
CA ARG A 20 0.56 -2.60 11.86
C ARG A 20 1.36 -1.31 12.00
N ASP A 21 2.18 -1.26 13.04
CA ASP A 21 3.05 -0.12 13.32
C ASP A 21 4.08 0.14 12.20
N ASP A 22 4.53 -0.91 11.51
CA ASP A 22 5.58 -0.84 10.48
C ASP A 22 5.07 -1.05 9.04
N ARG A 23 3.82 -1.48 8.86
CA ARG A 23 3.25 -1.80 7.54
C ARG A 23 1.73 -1.85 7.51
N TYR A 24 1.18 -1.59 6.34
CA TYR A 24 -0.20 -1.89 6.00
C TYR A 24 -0.25 -3.17 5.16
N VAL A 25 -1.17 -4.08 5.49
CA VAL A 25 -1.35 -5.36 4.79
C VAL A 25 -2.80 -5.50 4.33
N ALA A 26 -2.99 -5.92 3.08
CA ALA A 26 -4.31 -6.25 2.54
C ALA A 26 -4.25 -7.55 1.75
N ALA A 27 -5.17 -8.48 2.03
CA ALA A 27 -5.39 -9.66 1.20
C ALA A 27 -6.46 -9.34 0.15
N LEU A 28 -6.12 -9.49 -1.13
CA LEU A 28 -6.98 -9.07 -2.25
C LEU A 28 -7.44 -10.29 -3.05
N ALA A 29 -8.71 -10.32 -3.44
CA ALA A 29 -9.16 -11.22 -4.51
C ALA A 29 -8.86 -10.58 -5.87
N LEU A 30 -7.66 -10.86 -6.38
CA LEU A 30 -7.20 -10.33 -7.66
C LEU A 30 -7.31 -11.41 -8.75
N SER A 31 -8.01 -11.11 -9.83
CA SER A 31 -8.11 -11.98 -11.01
C SER A 31 -7.22 -11.47 -12.16
N SER A 32 -6.89 -12.35 -13.11
CA SER A 32 -6.09 -11.98 -14.27
C SER A 32 -6.74 -10.82 -15.04
N GLY A 33 -5.94 -9.80 -15.38
CA GLY A 33 -6.41 -8.61 -16.09
C GLY A 33 -7.20 -7.61 -15.23
N SER A 34 -7.50 -7.93 -13.97
CA SER A 34 -8.14 -6.99 -13.05
C SER A 34 -7.11 -6.05 -12.41
N LYS A 35 -7.59 -4.88 -11.98
CA LYS A 35 -6.81 -3.89 -11.24
C LYS A 35 -7.46 -3.67 -9.89
N ALA A 36 -6.68 -3.79 -8.82
CA ALA A 36 -7.08 -3.39 -7.47
C ALA A 36 -6.33 -2.11 -7.10
N GLN A 37 -7.04 -1.14 -6.52
CA GLN A 37 -6.44 0.06 -5.95
C GLN A 37 -6.69 0.09 -4.46
N VAL A 38 -5.61 0.20 -3.70
CA VAL A 38 -5.65 0.19 -2.24
C VAL A 38 -5.04 1.49 -1.75
N TYR A 39 -5.61 2.04 -0.69
CA TYR A 39 -5.18 3.30 -0.09
C TYR A 39 -5.00 3.06 1.41
N TYR A 40 -4.31 3.95 2.11
CA TYR A 40 -4.20 3.92 3.56
C TYR A 40 -3.84 5.32 4.05
N LEU A 41 -4.20 5.65 5.29
CA LEU A 41 -3.78 6.91 5.90
C LEU A 41 -2.52 6.68 6.71
N VAL A 42 -1.62 7.66 6.65
CA VAL A 42 -0.42 7.75 7.49
C VAL A 42 -0.36 9.11 8.15
N ARG A 43 0.29 9.17 9.32
CA ARG A 43 0.58 10.41 10.02
C ARG A 43 2.09 10.51 10.23
N ALA A 44 2.67 11.63 9.81
CA ALA A 44 4.06 11.96 10.13
C ALA A 44 4.15 12.37 11.62
N VAL A 45 5.07 11.77 12.37
CA VAL A 45 5.17 11.95 13.83
C VAL A 45 6.55 12.47 14.22
N THR A 46 7.59 11.65 14.05
CA THR A 46 8.95 12.00 14.48
C THR A 46 9.71 12.69 13.34
N PRO A 47 10.31 13.87 13.57
CA PRO A 47 11.14 14.55 12.57
C PRO A 47 12.37 13.73 12.19
N GLY A 48 12.71 13.73 10.90
CA GLY A 48 13.85 12.98 10.37
C GLY A 48 13.69 12.66 8.89
N THR A 49 14.74 12.08 8.31
CA THR A 49 14.74 11.58 6.93
C THR A 49 14.70 10.06 6.95
N TYR A 50 13.71 9.49 6.29
CA TYR A 50 13.43 8.05 6.28
C TYR A 50 13.48 7.49 4.85
N THR A 51 13.91 6.24 4.72
CA THR A 51 13.78 5.49 3.46
C THR A 51 12.35 5.00 3.30
N VAL A 52 11.78 5.18 2.12
CA VAL A 52 10.44 4.66 1.78
C VAL A 52 10.59 3.22 1.27
N PRO A 53 10.04 2.21 1.95
CA PRO A 53 10.10 0.84 1.48
C PRO A 53 9.30 0.67 0.19
N PRO A 54 9.75 -0.18 -0.76
CA PRO A 54 8.96 -0.47 -1.95
C PRO A 54 7.70 -1.24 -1.56
N SER A 55 6.63 -1.06 -2.33
CA SER A 55 5.44 -1.90 -2.18
C SER A 55 5.72 -3.32 -2.65
N LEU A 56 5.10 -4.31 -2.01
CA LEU A 56 5.19 -5.73 -2.36
C LEU A 56 3.78 -6.28 -2.55
N VAL A 57 3.62 -7.09 -3.59
CA VAL A 57 2.45 -7.96 -3.79
C VAL A 57 2.94 -9.35 -4.16
N GLU A 58 2.33 -10.38 -3.60
CA GLU A 58 2.62 -11.79 -3.89
C GLU A 58 1.34 -12.62 -3.87
N ASP A 59 1.30 -13.68 -4.68
CA ASP A 59 0.28 -14.71 -4.57
C ASP A 59 0.61 -15.62 -3.37
N MET A 60 -0.33 -15.75 -2.43
CA MET A 60 -0.12 -16.50 -1.19
C MET A 60 0.16 -17.99 -1.39
N TYR A 61 -0.24 -18.57 -2.52
CA TYR A 61 -0.10 -19.99 -2.83
C TYR A 61 0.90 -20.26 -3.97
N ARG A 62 1.35 -19.21 -4.68
CA ARG A 62 2.33 -19.27 -5.77
C ARG A 62 3.36 -18.14 -5.60
N PRO A 63 4.31 -18.25 -4.65
CA PRO A 63 5.22 -17.17 -4.29
C PRO A 63 6.15 -16.71 -5.42
N GLU A 64 6.33 -17.52 -6.46
CA GLU A 64 7.01 -17.13 -7.70
C GLU A 64 6.26 -16.01 -8.46
N LEU A 65 4.96 -15.86 -8.23
CA LEU A 65 4.15 -14.76 -8.74
C LEU A 65 4.16 -13.59 -7.74
N ARG A 66 5.12 -12.70 -7.90
CA ARG A 66 5.26 -11.50 -7.07
C ARG A 66 5.68 -10.28 -7.87
N GLY A 67 5.34 -9.11 -7.35
CA GLY A 67 5.73 -7.81 -7.88
C GLY A 67 6.29 -6.92 -6.78
N VAL A 68 7.40 -6.26 -7.07
CA VAL A 68 7.98 -5.22 -6.21
C VAL A 68 7.83 -3.89 -6.92
N GLY A 69 7.12 -2.97 -6.28
CA GLY A 69 6.92 -1.61 -6.79
C GLY A 69 8.18 -0.76 -6.65
N ARG A 70 8.18 0.41 -7.29
CA ARG A 70 9.23 1.41 -7.10
C ARG A 70 8.88 2.31 -5.94
N SER A 71 9.81 2.54 -5.01
CA SER A 71 9.68 3.63 -4.03
C SER A 71 9.85 4.97 -4.73
N THR A 72 8.74 5.66 -4.96
CA THR A 72 8.74 7.00 -5.54
C THR A 72 7.84 7.90 -4.68
N PRO A 73 8.40 8.75 -3.80
CA PRO A 73 9.84 9.01 -3.61
C PRO A 73 10.57 7.87 -2.89
N ALA A 74 11.90 7.80 -3.04
CA ALA A 74 12.74 6.81 -2.34
C ALA A 74 13.03 7.20 -0.88
N THR A 75 12.95 8.49 -0.57
CA THR A 75 13.14 9.05 0.78
C THR A 75 12.00 10.03 1.10
N MET A 76 11.70 10.16 2.38
CA MET A 76 10.69 11.08 2.90
C MET A 76 11.27 11.84 4.09
N THR A 77 11.12 13.17 4.07
CA THR A 77 11.54 14.03 5.19
C THR A 77 10.31 14.44 5.98
N VAL A 78 10.32 14.14 7.27
CA VAL A 78 9.35 14.64 8.24
C VAL A 78 9.93 15.87 8.91
N VAL A 79 9.24 17.00 8.80
CA VAL A 79 9.59 18.27 9.44
C VAL A 79 8.69 18.51 10.66
N GLN A 80 9.19 19.25 11.64
CA GLN A 80 8.32 19.80 12.67
C GLN A 80 7.36 20.81 12.02
N PRO A 81 6.11 20.90 12.51
CA PRO A 81 5.15 21.89 12.04
C PRO A 81 5.65 23.32 12.27
#